data_AF-A0A0R1WTU7-F1
#
_entry.id   AF-A0A0R1WTU7-F1
#
_cell.length_a   1.000
_cell.length_b   1.000
_cell.length_c   1.000
_cell.angle_alpha   90.00
_cell.angle_beta   90.00
_cell.angle_gamma   90.00
#
_symmetry.space_group_name_H-M   'P 1'
#
loop_
_entity.id
_entity.type
_entity.pdbx_description
1 polymer ?
#
loop_
_entity_poly.entity_id
_entity_poly.type
_entity_poly.pdbx_seq_one_letter_code
_entity_poly.pdbx_strand_id
1 'polypeptide(L)'
;MNVPIQAATTVEEPSSSVSGEDDIDSWMPDKNLQTVVSYEVNSWYGLPLTKHNVGLLHDDDTGRFQGQFSLNYLIESNAPGSIKSIEGIQYATNLSKLTFSGNKAYSNLILKKDSDGIVDISPIKNLKNLTSLDFTSNSIKDISPIQNLINLEELSLGTNSITNFDVLTKLPKIKYLNIGYQSLVEPTKSITDQSFSIDPKSYIGTSGNETISNVKGTVTNNTADVKVENNVVKVSNAKSADTLVITYDGIVTYNGKTYTADTTITQPYTLTAIKTKNVSLTVGDKWDNSQGLVSVTNNKGNPGTIDDVDISGDTVDTSKPGVYKVTYTSKENKDISETATITVSAKSVPKHNSSDSEKSNISSISPFTITLGSEPISMYSATGVYLDTLNLSDFTNYTITKKNVIDGVTYYQLSDGNWIKANDVQKTADYLTTIQTHSNSNKNLYKLDGSLITDRGLAKATDWKVDKLSFINGTKYYRVATNEWVKADDGIEILPLRGAVQPSETAQLYTDFGKKSDRALAKNSRFVTDKQAKINGETMYRVSTNEWVMASQVTFK
;
A
#
# COMPACT_ATOMS: atom_id res chain seq x y z
N MET A 1 35.08 67.19 14.79
CA MET A 1 35.21 66.15 15.84
C MET A 1 34.52 64.90 15.32
N ASN A 2 35.29 63.94 14.81
CA ASN A 2 34.80 62.63 14.38
C ASN A 2 35.50 61.59 15.24
N VAL A 3 34.73 60.83 16.00
CA VAL A 3 35.19 59.68 16.78
C VAL A 3 35.26 58.47 15.81
N PRO A 4 36.33 57.67 15.82
CA PRO A 4 36.43 56.49 14.95
C PRO A 4 35.66 55.30 15.53
N ILE A 5 35.00 54.56 14.64
CA ILE A 5 34.27 53.32 14.92
C ILE A 5 35.27 52.17 15.13
N GLN A 6 35.05 51.42 16.20
CA GLN A 6 35.85 50.29 16.65
C GLN A 6 35.62 49.05 15.77
N ALA A 7 36.70 48.39 15.36
CA ALA A 7 36.68 47.18 14.54
C ALA A 7 36.03 46.00 15.27
N ALA A 8 35.12 45.30 14.58
CA ALA A 8 34.53 44.05 15.05
C ALA A 8 35.58 42.92 14.99
N THR A 9 35.71 42.23 16.11
CA THR A 9 36.47 41.00 16.31
C THR A 9 36.05 39.89 15.35
N THR A 10 37.03 39.35 14.64
CA THR A 10 36.99 38.10 13.89
C THR A 10 36.51 36.94 14.77
N VAL A 11 35.39 36.33 14.40
CA VAL A 11 34.99 35.00 14.87
C VAL A 11 35.56 34.00 13.87
N GLU A 12 36.36 33.06 14.36
CA GLU A 12 36.93 31.95 13.60
C GLU A 12 35.86 31.18 12.81
N GLU A 13 36.17 30.87 11.55
CA GLU A 13 35.40 29.92 10.74
C GLU A 13 35.35 28.57 11.46
N PRO A 14 34.17 27.94 11.61
CA PRO A 14 34.14 26.54 12.00
C PRO A 14 34.71 25.70 10.85
N SER A 15 35.73 24.93 11.19
CA SER A 15 36.45 23.98 10.34
C SER A 15 35.52 23.18 9.42
N SER A 16 35.83 23.24 8.13
CA SER A 16 35.32 22.39 7.06
C SER A 16 35.70 20.92 7.29
N SER A 17 34.84 20.18 7.99
CA SER A 17 34.82 18.71 7.91
C SER A 17 33.45 18.17 8.33
N VAL A 18 32.44 18.31 7.46
CA VAL A 18 31.25 17.44 7.54
C VAL A 18 31.49 16.27 6.61
N SER A 19 31.89 15.16 7.20
CA SER A 19 32.02 13.86 6.58
C SER A 19 30.66 13.33 6.15
N GLY A 20 30.49 13.07 4.84
CA GLY A 20 29.39 12.31 4.26
C GLY A 20 28.26 13.16 3.69
N GLU A 21 28.50 13.82 2.54
CA GLU A 21 27.37 14.22 1.71
C GLU A 21 26.71 12.93 1.20
N ASP A 22 25.50 12.64 1.69
CA ASP A 22 24.63 11.63 1.10
C ASP A 22 24.52 11.93 -0.39
N ASP A 23 24.95 10.97 -1.23
CA ASP A 23 24.80 11.02 -2.69
C ASP A 23 23.40 11.56 -3.05
N ILE A 24 23.34 12.65 -3.82
CA ILE A 24 22.08 13.34 -4.17
C ILE A 24 21.10 12.36 -4.83
N ASP A 25 21.62 11.38 -5.58
CA ASP A 25 20.81 10.39 -6.27
C ASP A 25 20.10 9.42 -5.31
N SER A 26 20.60 9.29 -4.08
CA SER A 26 19.99 8.43 -3.06
C SER A 26 18.70 9.02 -2.45
N TRP A 27 18.52 10.34 -2.51
CA TRP A 27 17.41 11.02 -1.85
C TRP A 27 16.63 11.99 -2.75
N MET A 28 17.16 12.32 -3.93
CA MET A 28 16.48 13.06 -5.00
C MET A 28 16.83 12.47 -6.36
N PRO A 29 16.40 11.23 -6.68
CA PRO A 29 16.87 10.50 -7.86
C PRO A 29 16.53 11.13 -9.23
N ASP A 30 15.50 11.97 -9.30
CA ASP A 30 15.08 12.62 -10.56
C ASP A 30 16.01 13.78 -10.91
N LYS A 31 16.76 13.65 -12.02
CA LYS A 31 17.74 14.64 -12.46
C LYS A 31 17.11 15.97 -12.90
N ASN A 32 15.87 15.93 -13.39
CA ASN A 32 15.15 17.16 -13.77
C ASN A 32 14.74 17.90 -12.50
N LEU A 33 14.26 17.17 -11.49
CA LEU A 33 13.99 17.72 -10.17
C LEU A 33 15.25 18.30 -9.52
N GLN A 34 16.38 17.57 -9.53
CA GLN A 34 17.67 18.08 -9.01
C GLN A 34 18.05 19.40 -9.68
N THR A 35 17.92 19.49 -11.01
CA THR A 35 18.25 20.70 -11.76
C THR A 35 17.38 21.88 -11.31
N VAL A 36 16.07 21.67 -11.20
CA VAL A 36 15.12 22.73 -10.80
C VAL A 36 15.37 23.16 -9.36
N VAL A 37 15.47 22.22 -8.43
CA VAL A 37 15.65 22.53 -7.01
C VAL A 37 17.04 23.12 -6.74
N SER A 38 18.09 22.63 -7.42
CA SER A 38 19.43 23.22 -7.32
C SER A 38 19.47 24.65 -7.83
N TYR A 39 18.72 24.97 -8.89
CA TYR A 39 18.64 26.33 -9.39
C TYR A 39 18.03 27.26 -8.35
N GLU A 40 16.90 26.87 -7.73
CA GLU A 40 16.24 27.67 -6.69
C GLU A 40 17.13 27.84 -5.45
N VAL A 41 17.71 26.75 -4.93
CA VAL A 41 18.60 26.82 -3.75
C VAL A 41 19.81 27.72 -4.03
N ASN A 42 20.38 27.65 -5.24
CA ASN A 42 21.53 28.48 -5.62
C ASN A 42 21.16 29.94 -5.89
N SER A 43 20.05 30.22 -6.58
CA SER A 43 19.65 31.57 -6.97
C SER A 43 19.31 32.44 -5.75
N TRP A 44 18.63 31.86 -4.75
CA TRP A 44 18.19 32.57 -3.56
C TRP A 44 19.26 32.64 -2.47
N TYR A 45 20.01 31.56 -2.27
CA TYR A 45 20.90 31.44 -1.10
C TYR A 45 22.38 31.29 -1.48
N GLY A 46 22.73 31.06 -2.74
CA GLY A 46 24.09 30.74 -3.17
C GLY A 46 24.60 29.41 -2.60
N LEU A 47 23.70 28.53 -2.18
CA LEU A 47 24.02 27.28 -1.48
C LEU A 47 24.01 26.06 -2.44
N PRO A 48 24.74 24.98 -2.09
CA PRO A 48 24.67 23.72 -2.84
C PRO A 48 23.36 22.97 -2.57
N LEU A 49 22.99 22.05 -3.47
CA LEU A 49 21.82 21.20 -3.29
C LEU A 49 22.07 20.15 -2.19
N THR A 50 21.45 20.33 -1.03
CA THR A 50 21.48 19.38 0.10
C THR A 50 20.09 19.28 0.73
N LYS A 51 19.77 18.19 1.44
CA LYS A 51 18.50 18.03 2.17
C LYS A 51 18.19 19.23 3.08
N HIS A 52 19.22 19.73 3.77
CA HIS A 52 19.10 20.89 4.66
C HIS A 52 18.70 22.15 3.89
N ASN A 53 19.39 22.42 2.76
CA ASN A 53 19.16 23.64 1.99
C ASN A 53 17.82 23.60 1.24
N VAL A 54 17.35 22.42 0.83
CA VAL A 54 15.97 22.25 0.31
C VAL A 54 14.93 22.66 1.36
N GLY A 55 15.19 22.39 2.64
CA GLY A 55 14.30 22.80 3.74
C GLY A 55 14.24 24.30 4.00
N LEU A 56 15.13 25.09 3.40
CA LEU A 56 15.09 26.55 3.51
C LEU A 56 14.04 27.18 2.58
N LEU A 57 13.65 26.48 1.51
CA LEU A 57 12.73 27.00 0.48
C LEU A 57 11.36 27.42 1.06
N HIS A 58 10.95 28.66 0.76
CA HIS A 58 9.69 29.29 1.18
C HIS A 58 9.09 30.14 0.03
N ASP A 59 7.79 30.47 0.06
CA ASP A 59 7.13 31.17 -1.06
C ASP A 59 7.12 32.72 -0.97
N ASP A 60 7.76 33.31 0.05
CA ASP A 60 7.59 34.74 0.38
C ASP A 60 8.60 35.69 -0.28
N ASP A 61 9.21 35.35 -1.42
CA ASP A 61 10.09 36.27 -2.14
C ASP A 61 9.33 37.25 -3.07
N THR A 62 8.54 38.09 -2.41
CA THR A 62 8.27 39.51 -2.68
C THR A 62 8.32 40.01 -4.14
N GLY A 63 7.33 39.69 -4.97
CA GLY A 63 6.70 40.66 -5.88
C GLY A 63 7.59 41.58 -6.74
N ARG A 64 8.84 41.20 -7.07
CA ARG A 64 9.78 42.03 -7.85
C ARG A 64 9.81 41.72 -9.33
N PHE A 65 9.12 40.66 -9.76
CA PHE A 65 8.82 40.43 -11.16
C PHE A 65 7.36 40.00 -11.29
N GLN A 66 6.57 40.86 -11.91
CA GLN A 66 5.22 40.61 -12.43
C GLN A 66 5.28 39.57 -13.57
N GLY A 67 5.72 38.35 -13.22
CA GLY A 67 5.98 37.24 -14.14
C GLY A 67 7.36 36.62 -13.88
N GLN A 68 7.37 35.32 -13.53
CA GLN A 68 8.55 34.43 -13.42
C GLN A 68 9.38 34.74 -12.16
N PHE A 69 9.68 33.84 -11.21
CA PHE A 69 10.13 32.45 -11.28
C PHE A 69 9.70 31.73 -9.99
N SER A 70 8.78 30.76 -10.08
CA SER A 70 8.68 29.69 -9.07
C SER A 70 9.18 28.39 -9.72
N LEU A 71 9.23 27.27 -8.99
CA LEU A 71 9.35 25.92 -9.59
C LEU A 71 8.49 25.78 -10.88
N ASN A 72 7.34 26.48 -10.94
CA ASN A 72 6.44 26.56 -12.09
C ASN A 72 7.09 27.12 -13.36
N TYR A 73 7.99 28.11 -13.28
CA TYR A 73 8.58 28.71 -14.48
C TYR A 73 9.64 27.80 -15.13
N LEU A 74 10.41 27.04 -14.36
CA LEU A 74 11.38 26.11 -14.93
C LEU A 74 10.71 24.90 -15.59
N ILE A 75 9.58 24.44 -15.04
CA ILE A 75 8.78 23.35 -15.62
C ILE A 75 8.11 23.78 -16.94
N GLU A 76 7.73 25.06 -17.09
CA GLU A 76 7.08 25.58 -18.30
C GLU A 76 8.04 26.16 -19.37
N SER A 77 9.31 26.49 -19.05
CA SER A 77 10.19 27.30 -19.93
C SER A 77 11.48 26.63 -20.45
N ASN A 78 11.55 25.29 -20.50
CA ASN A 78 12.69 24.44 -20.91
C ASN A 78 13.50 23.82 -19.74
N ALA A 79 12.85 23.24 -18.73
CA ALA A 79 13.51 22.19 -17.95
C ALA A 79 13.92 21.02 -18.88
N PRO A 80 15.06 20.36 -18.63
CA PRO A 80 15.61 19.29 -19.48
C PRO A 80 14.83 17.97 -19.38
N GLY A 81 13.50 17.99 -19.44
CA GLY A 81 12.64 16.81 -19.50
C GLY A 81 11.51 16.80 -18.47
N SER A 82 10.53 15.93 -18.72
CA SER A 82 9.42 15.61 -17.81
C SER A 82 9.94 15.12 -16.46
N ILE A 83 9.59 15.80 -15.36
CA ILE A 83 9.83 15.30 -13.99
C ILE A 83 8.92 14.10 -13.79
N LYS A 84 9.50 12.96 -13.38
CA LYS A 84 8.77 11.70 -13.17
C LYS A 84 8.62 11.37 -11.68
N SER A 85 9.56 11.79 -10.86
CA SER A 85 9.52 11.61 -9.41
C SER A 85 9.77 12.92 -8.69
N ILE A 86 9.02 13.15 -7.60
CA ILE A 86 9.19 14.28 -6.69
C ILE A 86 9.90 13.87 -5.39
N GLU A 87 10.50 12.68 -5.35
CA GLU A 87 11.34 12.23 -4.23
C GLU A 87 12.46 13.25 -3.98
N GLY A 88 12.61 13.69 -2.73
CA GLY A 88 13.46 14.80 -2.31
C GLY A 88 12.67 16.05 -1.90
N ILE A 89 11.44 16.24 -2.40
CA ILE A 89 10.59 17.40 -2.02
C ILE A 89 10.07 17.29 -0.59
N GLN A 90 10.08 16.11 0.04
CA GLN A 90 9.70 15.96 1.45
C GLN A 90 10.55 16.82 2.42
N TYR A 91 11.73 17.27 1.98
CA TYR A 91 12.60 18.14 2.78
C TYR A 91 12.19 19.62 2.70
N ALA A 92 11.39 20.04 1.72
CA ALA A 92 10.99 21.44 1.51
C ALA A 92 9.84 21.87 2.45
N THR A 93 10.07 21.77 3.76
CA THR A 93 9.03 21.88 4.79
C THR A 93 8.42 23.27 4.97
N ASN A 94 9.08 24.31 4.46
CA ASN A 94 8.64 25.71 4.60
C ASN A 94 7.77 26.19 3.42
N LEU A 95 7.56 25.34 2.40
CA LEU A 95 6.66 25.66 1.30
C LEU A 95 5.19 25.72 1.74
N SER A 96 4.53 26.78 1.32
CA SER A 96 3.08 26.98 1.35
C SER A 96 2.44 26.91 -0.04
N LYS A 97 3.22 26.90 -1.13
CA LYS A 97 2.73 26.67 -2.50
C LYS A 97 3.62 25.67 -3.22
N LEU A 98 3.03 24.80 -4.02
CA LEU A 98 3.77 23.81 -4.80
C LEU A 98 3.07 23.50 -6.12
N THR A 99 3.82 23.53 -7.22
CA THR A 99 3.30 23.20 -8.55
C THR A 99 4.26 22.31 -9.31
N PHE A 100 3.70 21.26 -9.91
CA PHE A 100 4.34 20.37 -10.86
C PHE A 100 3.41 20.11 -12.05
N SER A 101 2.76 21.16 -12.57
CA SER A 101 1.85 21.05 -13.70
C SER A 101 2.59 20.76 -15.02
N GLY A 102 1.90 20.16 -16.00
CA GLY A 102 2.41 20.06 -17.37
C GLY A 102 3.49 19.00 -17.62
N ASN A 103 3.84 18.18 -16.62
CA ASN A 103 4.86 17.13 -16.79
C ASN A 103 4.44 16.00 -17.75
N LYS A 104 3.15 15.89 -18.09
CA LYS A 104 2.66 15.01 -19.16
C LYS A 104 2.85 15.57 -20.58
N ALA A 105 3.04 16.89 -20.78
CA ALA A 105 3.36 17.47 -22.10
C ALA A 105 3.80 18.96 -22.10
N TYR A 106 5.06 19.19 -22.48
CA TYR A 106 5.50 20.20 -23.46
C TYR A 106 6.42 19.49 -24.46
N SER A 107 5.89 19.00 -25.59
CA SER A 107 6.71 18.45 -26.68
C SER A 107 6.20 18.92 -28.03
N ASN A 108 6.42 20.19 -28.32
CA ASN A 108 6.28 20.80 -29.64
C ASN A 108 7.45 20.47 -30.58
N LEU A 109 8.02 19.26 -30.49
CA LEU A 109 8.89 18.62 -31.47
C LEU A 109 9.05 17.14 -31.08
N ILE A 110 8.47 16.24 -31.90
CA ILE A 110 8.62 14.77 -31.87
C ILE A 110 7.86 14.06 -30.73
N LEU A 111 6.85 13.30 -31.15
CA LEU A 111 6.12 12.27 -30.42
C LEU A 111 7.08 11.35 -29.63
N LYS A 112 7.26 11.62 -28.32
CA LYS A 112 7.66 10.56 -27.38
C LYS A 112 6.38 9.97 -26.80
N LYS A 113 6.20 8.68 -27.05
CA LYS A 113 5.09 7.86 -26.55
C LYS A 113 5.21 7.53 -25.05
N ASP A 114 6.22 8.09 -24.36
CA ASP A 114 6.74 7.59 -23.07
C ASP A 114 6.87 8.66 -21.95
N SER A 115 6.15 9.79 -22.02
CA SER A 115 6.11 10.75 -20.90
C SER A 115 4.90 10.53 -19.99
N ASP A 116 5.02 9.59 -19.06
CA ASP A 116 3.97 9.26 -18.09
C ASP A 116 3.80 10.32 -16.97
N GLY A 117 4.50 11.45 -16.99
CA GLY A 117 4.41 12.48 -15.94
C GLY A 117 4.66 11.93 -14.52
N ILE A 118 4.20 12.65 -13.50
CA ILE A 118 4.30 12.22 -12.10
C ILE A 118 3.16 11.25 -11.78
N VAL A 119 3.50 10.14 -11.11
CA VAL A 119 2.52 9.11 -10.66
C VAL A 119 2.40 9.09 -9.14
N ASP A 120 3.53 9.16 -8.42
CA ASP A 120 3.57 9.13 -6.96
C ASP A 120 3.77 10.54 -6.37
N ILE A 121 2.85 10.94 -5.50
CA ILE A 121 2.93 12.19 -4.73
C ILE A 121 3.14 11.95 -3.23
N SER A 122 3.46 10.73 -2.80
CA SER A 122 3.74 10.39 -1.39
C SER A 122 4.78 11.29 -0.70
N PRO A 123 5.80 11.88 -1.38
CA PRO A 123 6.76 12.79 -0.74
C PRO A 123 6.13 14.04 -0.10
N ILE A 124 4.99 14.53 -0.60
CA ILE A 124 4.37 15.76 -0.07
C ILE A 124 3.53 15.54 1.19
N LYS A 125 3.32 14.30 1.63
CA LYS A 125 2.34 13.93 2.68
C LYS A 125 2.50 14.67 4.02
N ASN A 126 3.69 15.20 4.29
CA ASN A 126 4.04 15.89 5.53
C ASN A 126 4.23 17.41 5.37
N LEU A 127 4.06 17.98 4.17
CA LEU A 127 4.24 19.40 3.88
C LEU A 127 3.01 20.22 4.32
N LYS A 128 2.74 20.24 5.63
CA LYS A 128 1.50 20.76 6.22
C LYS A 128 1.28 22.26 6.06
N ASN A 129 2.32 22.99 5.65
CA ASN A 129 2.25 24.42 5.39
C ASN A 129 1.62 24.73 4.02
N LEU A 130 1.46 23.72 3.15
CA LEU A 130 0.85 23.90 1.84
C LEU A 130 -0.58 24.44 1.93
N THR A 131 -0.80 25.53 1.20
CA THR A 131 -2.05 26.24 0.97
C THR A 131 -2.49 26.20 -0.50
N SER A 132 -1.55 26.03 -1.44
CA SER A 132 -1.83 25.90 -2.87
C SER A 132 -1.05 24.72 -3.46
N LEU A 133 -1.76 23.85 -4.19
CA LEU A 133 -1.18 22.65 -4.81
C LEU A 133 -1.69 22.49 -6.24
N ASP A 134 -0.77 22.41 -7.20
CA ASP A 134 -1.11 22.18 -8.61
C ASP A 134 -0.29 21.03 -9.22
N PHE A 135 -0.97 19.94 -9.56
CA PHE A 135 -0.44 18.79 -10.28
C PHE A 135 -1.20 18.53 -11.59
N THR A 136 -1.74 19.58 -12.21
CA THR A 136 -2.48 19.46 -13.47
C THR A 136 -1.62 18.84 -14.57
N SER A 137 -2.18 17.96 -15.41
CA SER A 137 -1.46 17.30 -16.52
C SER A 137 -0.29 16.41 -16.04
N ASN A 138 -0.64 15.40 -15.24
CA ASN A 138 0.23 14.32 -14.75
C ASN A 138 -0.46 12.95 -14.95
N SER A 139 0.03 11.89 -14.31
CA SER A 139 -0.60 10.55 -14.30
C SER A 139 -0.85 10.05 -12.89
N ILE A 140 -1.27 10.96 -12.01
CA ILE A 140 -1.58 10.64 -10.62
C ILE A 140 -2.89 9.84 -10.60
N LYS A 141 -2.90 8.72 -9.87
CA LYS A 141 -4.09 7.91 -9.57
C LYS A 141 -4.50 8.00 -8.11
N ASP A 142 -3.51 7.95 -7.21
CA ASP A 142 -3.73 8.02 -5.76
C ASP A 142 -3.44 9.41 -5.21
N ILE A 143 -4.46 10.03 -4.62
CA ILE A 143 -4.35 11.31 -3.92
C ILE A 143 -4.41 11.16 -2.40
N SER A 144 -4.40 9.94 -1.85
CA SER A 144 -4.34 9.69 -0.40
C SER A 144 -3.22 10.45 0.35
N PRO A 145 -2.04 10.75 -0.25
CA PRO A 145 -1.01 11.52 0.44
C PRO A 145 -1.43 12.93 0.88
N ILE A 146 -2.39 13.57 0.20
CA ILE A 146 -2.79 14.95 0.53
C ILE A 146 -3.74 15.03 1.73
N GLN A 147 -4.25 13.89 2.24
CA GLN A 147 -5.34 13.86 3.23
C GLN A 147 -5.09 14.64 4.54
N ASN A 148 -3.82 14.90 4.89
CA ASN A 148 -3.43 15.63 6.10
C ASN A 148 -3.00 17.08 5.82
N LEU A 149 -3.07 17.54 4.57
CA LEU A 149 -2.73 18.91 4.16
C LEU A 149 -3.92 19.85 4.40
N ILE A 150 -4.35 19.94 5.66
CA ILE A 150 -5.59 20.62 6.08
C ILE A 150 -5.61 22.14 5.83
N ASN A 151 -4.46 22.71 5.45
CA ASN A 151 -4.31 24.13 5.12
C ASN A 151 -4.51 24.43 3.63
N LEU A 152 -4.70 23.41 2.78
CA LEU A 152 -4.96 23.62 1.35
C LEU A 152 -6.24 24.45 1.13
N GLU A 153 -6.08 25.54 0.39
CA GLU A 153 -7.13 26.43 -0.08
C GLU A 153 -7.31 26.34 -1.60
N GLU A 154 -6.26 25.99 -2.34
CA GLU A 154 -6.26 25.84 -3.79
C GLU A 154 -5.72 24.46 -4.17
N LEU A 155 -6.49 23.69 -4.95
CA LEU A 155 -6.12 22.35 -5.39
C LEU A 155 -6.47 22.14 -6.86
N SER A 156 -5.46 21.94 -7.69
CA SER A 156 -5.58 21.64 -9.10
C SER A 156 -5.00 20.27 -9.42
N LEU A 157 -5.88 19.36 -9.86
CA LEU A 157 -5.60 17.94 -10.15
C LEU A 157 -6.16 17.55 -11.52
N GLY A 158 -6.44 18.53 -12.39
CA GLY A 158 -7.01 18.26 -13.70
C GLY A 158 -6.07 17.46 -14.60
N THR A 159 -6.60 16.74 -15.58
CA THR A 159 -5.76 15.99 -16.55
C THR A 159 -4.83 14.98 -15.86
N ASN A 160 -5.42 14.11 -15.05
CA ASN A 160 -4.74 13.03 -14.31
C ASN A 160 -5.45 11.68 -14.55
N SER A 161 -5.22 10.70 -13.68
CA SER A 161 -5.86 9.37 -13.70
C SER A 161 -6.65 9.10 -12.40
N ILE A 162 -7.12 10.16 -11.75
CA ILE A 162 -7.78 10.10 -10.44
C ILE A 162 -9.22 9.68 -10.63
N THR A 163 -9.62 8.66 -9.89
CA THR A 163 -10.98 8.12 -9.88
C THR A 163 -11.57 8.15 -8.48
N ASN A 164 -10.76 8.18 -7.42
CA ASN A 164 -11.27 8.31 -6.06
C ASN A 164 -11.02 9.72 -5.50
N PHE A 165 -12.09 10.46 -5.20
CA PHE A 165 -12.05 11.80 -4.62
C PHE A 165 -12.44 11.87 -3.13
N ASP A 166 -12.59 10.73 -2.45
CA ASP A 166 -13.01 10.66 -1.03
C ASP A 166 -12.09 11.47 -0.10
N VAL A 167 -10.82 11.63 -0.50
CA VAL A 167 -9.81 12.42 0.22
C VAL A 167 -10.23 13.88 0.40
N LEU A 168 -11.02 14.45 -0.51
CA LEU A 168 -11.50 15.83 -0.41
C LEU A 168 -12.32 16.06 0.86
N THR A 169 -12.97 15.02 1.40
CA THR A 169 -13.69 15.11 2.70
C THR A 169 -12.78 15.40 3.89
N LYS A 170 -11.46 15.30 3.74
CA LYS A 170 -10.44 15.58 4.77
C LYS A 170 -9.79 16.95 4.63
N LEU A 171 -10.09 17.69 3.57
CA LEU A 171 -9.52 19.00 3.29
C LEU A 171 -10.58 20.06 3.55
N PRO A 172 -10.63 20.73 4.72
CA PRO A 172 -11.76 21.60 5.07
C PRO A 172 -11.71 23.00 4.45
N LYS A 173 -10.56 23.44 3.93
CA LYS A 173 -10.31 24.84 3.56
C LYS A 173 -10.30 25.13 2.05
N ILE A 174 -10.61 24.15 1.19
CA ILE A 174 -10.52 24.32 -0.26
C ILE A 174 -11.54 25.38 -0.72
N LYS A 175 -11.04 26.43 -1.37
CA LYS A 175 -11.78 27.53 -2.00
C LYS A 175 -11.79 27.38 -3.52
N TYR A 176 -10.67 26.93 -4.08
CA TYR A 176 -10.52 26.64 -5.51
C TYR A 176 -10.19 25.15 -5.72
N LEU A 177 -10.98 24.47 -6.55
CA LEU A 177 -10.80 23.06 -6.86
C LEU A 177 -10.98 22.85 -8.37
N ASN A 178 -9.96 22.26 -8.99
CA ASN A 178 -10.02 21.76 -10.36
C ASN A 178 -9.70 20.27 -10.39
N ILE A 179 -10.65 19.44 -10.81
CA ILE A 179 -10.53 17.98 -10.90
C ILE A 179 -10.96 17.45 -12.28
N GLY A 180 -11.09 18.34 -13.26
CA GLY A 180 -11.61 17.99 -14.59
C GLY A 180 -10.68 17.05 -15.37
N TYR A 181 -11.24 16.36 -16.35
CA TYR A 181 -10.50 15.54 -17.33
C TYR A 181 -9.61 14.47 -16.69
N GLN A 182 -10.20 13.41 -16.15
CA GLN A 182 -9.48 12.24 -15.68
C GLN A 182 -9.44 11.15 -16.76
N SER A 183 -8.32 10.44 -16.90
CA SER A 183 -8.16 9.35 -17.85
C SER A 183 -7.41 8.20 -17.20
N LEU A 184 -8.08 7.05 -17.07
CA LEU A 184 -7.53 5.84 -16.47
C LEU A 184 -7.49 4.71 -17.51
N VAL A 185 -6.35 4.02 -17.59
CA VAL A 185 -6.21 2.79 -18.36
C VAL A 185 -6.16 1.62 -17.39
N GLU A 186 -7.12 0.71 -17.50
CA GLU A 186 -7.16 -0.54 -16.73
C GLU A 186 -6.32 -1.63 -17.39
N PRO A 187 -5.80 -2.61 -16.64
CA PRO A 187 -5.15 -3.79 -17.21
C PRO A 187 -6.08 -4.59 -18.13
N THR A 188 -5.54 -5.34 -19.09
CA THR A 188 -6.34 -6.15 -20.01
C THR A 188 -7.21 -7.16 -19.28
N LYS A 189 -8.53 -7.15 -19.56
CA LYS A 189 -9.51 -8.07 -18.96
C LYS A 189 -9.78 -9.27 -19.87
N SER A 190 -9.54 -10.49 -19.38
CA SER A 190 -10.00 -11.72 -20.05
C SER A 190 -11.51 -11.92 -19.87
N ILE A 191 -12.23 -12.18 -20.96
CA ILE A 191 -13.68 -12.42 -20.96
C ILE A 191 -14.03 -13.70 -21.73
N THR A 192 -14.51 -14.73 -21.03
CA THR A 192 -14.83 -16.03 -21.65
C THR A 192 -16.24 -16.10 -22.24
N ASP A 193 -17.17 -15.30 -21.71
CA ASP A 193 -18.59 -15.37 -22.07
C ASP A 193 -18.95 -14.34 -23.16
N GLN A 194 -17.93 -13.81 -23.86
CA GLN A 194 -18.03 -12.79 -24.91
C GLN A 194 -18.81 -11.52 -24.48
N SER A 195 -18.97 -11.33 -23.18
CA SER A 195 -19.74 -10.26 -22.59
C SER A 195 -19.19 -9.90 -21.22
N PHE A 196 -19.36 -8.64 -20.84
CA PHE A 196 -19.05 -8.13 -19.52
C PHE A 196 -19.78 -6.81 -19.29
N SER A 197 -19.77 -6.34 -18.05
CA SER A 197 -20.32 -5.04 -17.69
C SER A 197 -19.34 -4.27 -16.83
N ILE A 198 -19.36 -2.94 -16.95
CA ILE A 198 -18.64 -2.01 -16.09
C ILE A 198 -19.64 -0.99 -15.58
N ASP A 199 -19.69 -0.86 -14.26
CA ASP A 199 -20.40 0.24 -13.60
C ASP A 199 -19.41 1.39 -13.38
N PRO A 200 -19.49 2.50 -14.14
CA PRO A 200 -18.61 3.65 -13.96
C PRO A 200 -18.74 4.28 -12.57
N LYS A 201 -19.85 4.03 -11.85
CA LYS A 201 -20.04 4.56 -10.49
C LYS A 201 -19.00 4.01 -9.51
N SER A 202 -18.44 2.84 -9.80
CA SER A 202 -17.34 2.26 -9.02
C SER A 202 -16.01 3.02 -9.13
N TYR A 203 -15.89 3.97 -10.07
CA TYR A 203 -14.68 4.74 -10.37
C TYR A 203 -14.74 6.20 -9.90
N ILE A 204 -15.67 6.61 -9.04
CA ILE A 204 -15.75 8.00 -8.58
C ILE A 204 -15.59 8.19 -7.06
N GLY A 205 -15.32 7.11 -6.31
CA GLY A 205 -15.24 7.15 -4.85
C GLY A 205 -16.50 6.63 -4.16
N THR A 206 -16.45 6.59 -2.82
CA THR A 206 -17.44 5.93 -1.96
C THR A 206 -18.00 6.83 -0.86
N SER A 207 -17.59 8.10 -0.79
CA SER A 207 -18.01 9.02 0.27
C SER A 207 -19.51 9.35 0.24
N GLY A 208 -20.17 9.11 -0.91
CA GLY A 208 -21.58 9.40 -1.13
C GLY A 208 -21.83 10.83 -1.61
N ASN A 209 -20.77 11.62 -1.79
CA ASN A 209 -20.85 12.97 -2.33
C ASN A 209 -20.74 13.00 -3.85
N GLU A 210 -20.57 11.84 -4.47
CA GLU A 210 -20.29 11.72 -5.89
C GLU A 210 -21.50 11.18 -6.65
N THR A 211 -21.72 11.64 -7.86
CA THR A 211 -22.71 11.09 -8.80
C THR A 211 -22.10 10.99 -10.18
N ILE A 212 -22.74 10.26 -11.09
CA ILE A 212 -22.30 10.18 -12.49
C ILE A 212 -23.47 10.50 -13.41
N SER A 213 -23.18 11.09 -14.55
CA SER A 213 -24.13 11.33 -15.63
C SER A 213 -23.45 11.19 -17.00
N ASN A 214 -24.26 11.27 -18.06
CA ASN A 214 -23.77 11.29 -19.46
C ASN A 214 -22.84 10.12 -19.83
N VAL A 215 -23.09 8.95 -19.24
CA VAL A 215 -22.31 7.73 -19.50
C VAL A 215 -22.45 7.31 -20.97
N LYS A 216 -21.31 7.10 -21.62
CA LYS A 216 -21.20 6.54 -22.97
C LYS A 216 -20.15 5.45 -22.97
N GLY A 217 -20.34 4.43 -23.80
CA GLY A 217 -19.35 3.40 -24.05
C GLY A 217 -19.18 3.19 -25.55
N THR A 218 -17.95 3.02 -26.01
CA THR A 218 -17.60 2.66 -27.38
C THR A 218 -16.48 1.64 -27.39
N VAL A 219 -16.43 0.82 -28.43
CA VAL A 219 -15.37 -0.19 -28.61
C VAL A 219 -14.54 0.20 -29.83
N THR A 220 -13.21 0.27 -29.67
CA THR A 220 -12.32 0.90 -30.66
C THR A 220 -12.41 0.31 -32.07
N ASN A 221 -12.52 -1.01 -32.22
CA ASN A 221 -12.62 -1.66 -33.53
C ASN A 221 -14.04 -2.14 -33.88
N ASN A 222 -15.06 -1.71 -33.13
CA ASN A 222 -16.47 -2.11 -33.32
C ASN A 222 -16.68 -3.64 -33.39
N THR A 223 -15.90 -4.41 -32.62
CA THR A 223 -15.97 -5.89 -32.63
C THR A 223 -17.00 -6.46 -31.67
N ALA A 224 -17.67 -5.60 -30.89
CA ALA A 224 -18.68 -5.96 -29.89
C ALA A 224 -19.82 -4.93 -29.88
N ASP A 225 -20.99 -5.35 -29.42
CA ASP A 225 -22.13 -4.46 -29.19
C ASP A 225 -21.99 -3.78 -27.83
N VAL A 226 -22.27 -2.47 -27.77
CA VAL A 226 -22.24 -1.69 -26.53
C VAL A 226 -23.61 -1.10 -26.24
N LYS A 227 -24.11 -1.30 -25.02
CA LYS A 227 -25.34 -0.69 -24.51
C LYS A 227 -25.07 -0.03 -23.16
N VAL A 228 -25.76 1.08 -22.90
CA VAL A 228 -25.74 1.74 -21.59
C VAL A 228 -27.13 1.64 -20.98
N GLU A 229 -27.23 0.98 -19.84
CA GLU A 229 -28.49 0.78 -19.11
C GLU A 229 -28.29 1.16 -17.65
N ASN A 230 -29.08 2.11 -17.14
CA ASN A 230 -28.95 2.63 -15.76
C ASN A 230 -27.50 3.04 -15.42
N ASN A 231 -26.85 3.76 -16.33
CA ASN A 231 -25.43 4.17 -16.24
C ASN A 231 -24.41 3.02 -16.24
N VAL A 232 -24.82 1.76 -16.37
CA VAL A 232 -23.91 0.62 -16.51
C VAL A 232 -23.62 0.38 -17.99
N VAL A 233 -22.34 0.29 -18.35
CA VAL A 233 -21.90 -0.03 -19.70
C VAL A 233 -21.84 -1.55 -19.85
N LYS A 234 -22.61 -2.09 -20.78
CA LYS A 234 -22.67 -3.52 -21.08
C LYS A 234 -22.07 -3.77 -22.46
N VAL A 235 -21.13 -4.69 -22.53
CA VAL A 235 -20.53 -5.19 -23.77
C VAL A 235 -21.04 -6.61 -24.00
N SER A 236 -21.47 -6.90 -25.23
CA SER A 236 -21.95 -8.22 -25.64
C SER A 236 -21.47 -8.56 -27.05
N ASN A 237 -21.55 -9.84 -27.42
CA ASN A 237 -21.15 -10.33 -28.74
C ASN A 237 -19.70 -9.94 -29.12
N ALA A 238 -18.79 -9.92 -28.14
CA ALA A 238 -17.39 -9.63 -28.38
C ALA A 238 -16.77 -10.76 -29.24
N LYS A 239 -16.18 -10.38 -30.38
CA LYS A 239 -15.65 -11.33 -31.38
C LYS A 239 -14.13 -11.51 -31.33
N SER A 240 -13.42 -10.54 -30.78
CA SER A 240 -11.98 -10.57 -30.63
C SER A 240 -11.53 -9.68 -29.49
N ALA A 241 -10.23 -9.69 -29.19
CA ALA A 241 -9.62 -8.64 -28.38
C ALA A 241 -9.91 -7.25 -28.96
N ASP A 242 -10.19 -6.31 -28.06
CA ASP A 242 -10.50 -4.92 -28.40
C ASP A 242 -10.32 -4.04 -27.16
N THR A 243 -10.69 -2.76 -27.27
CA THR A 243 -10.65 -1.82 -26.14
C THR A 243 -12.00 -1.13 -25.98
N LEU A 244 -12.60 -1.28 -24.79
CA LEU A 244 -13.76 -0.52 -24.37
C LEU A 244 -13.30 0.84 -23.84
N VAL A 245 -13.85 1.92 -24.39
CA VAL A 245 -13.67 3.28 -23.91
C VAL A 245 -15.00 3.75 -23.32
N ILE A 246 -14.97 4.13 -22.05
CA ILE A 246 -16.13 4.66 -21.32
C ILE A 246 -15.85 6.13 -21.03
N THR A 247 -16.81 7.00 -21.32
CA THR A 247 -16.77 8.41 -20.89
C THR A 247 -17.97 8.71 -20.00
N TYR A 248 -17.77 9.47 -18.93
CA TYR A 248 -18.86 9.94 -18.08
C TYR A 248 -18.51 11.26 -17.42
N ASP A 249 -19.55 12.02 -17.06
CA ASP A 249 -19.41 13.23 -16.27
C ASP A 249 -19.43 12.80 -14.81
N GLY A 250 -18.28 12.83 -14.15
CA GLY A 250 -18.18 12.60 -12.73
C GLY A 250 -18.52 13.88 -11.97
N ILE A 251 -19.47 13.84 -11.04
CA ILE A 251 -19.86 15.01 -10.26
C ILE A 251 -19.46 14.77 -8.81
N VAL A 252 -18.61 15.64 -8.26
CA VAL A 252 -18.17 15.60 -6.87
C VAL A 252 -18.73 16.82 -6.13
N THR A 253 -19.51 16.60 -5.08
CA THR A 253 -19.99 17.66 -4.20
C THR A 253 -19.01 17.91 -3.07
N TYR A 254 -18.53 19.13 -2.96
CA TYR A 254 -17.64 19.56 -1.91
C TYR A 254 -18.09 20.92 -1.35
N ASN A 255 -18.28 21.01 -0.03
CA ASN A 255 -18.78 22.20 0.68
C ASN A 255 -20.04 22.82 0.03
N GLY A 256 -20.97 21.98 -0.43
CA GLY A 256 -22.23 22.41 -1.05
C GLY A 256 -22.09 22.90 -2.51
N LYS A 257 -20.89 22.87 -3.08
CA LYS A 257 -20.64 23.17 -4.50
C LYS A 257 -20.32 21.89 -5.26
N THR A 258 -20.79 21.80 -6.50
CA THR A 258 -20.48 20.69 -7.40
C THR A 258 -19.28 21.02 -8.27
N TYR A 259 -18.45 20.00 -8.50
CA TYR A 259 -17.29 20.04 -9.38
C TYR A 259 -17.36 18.86 -10.33
N THR A 260 -17.01 19.10 -11.59
CA THR A 260 -17.03 18.06 -12.62
C THR A 260 -15.64 17.47 -12.82
N ALA A 261 -15.56 16.15 -12.71
CA ALA A 261 -14.43 15.29 -13.06
C ALA A 261 -14.82 14.47 -14.29
N ASP A 262 -14.82 15.10 -15.48
CA ASP A 262 -15.04 14.41 -16.74
C ASP A 262 -14.04 13.26 -16.85
N THR A 263 -14.51 12.03 -16.95
CA THR A 263 -13.64 10.85 -16.82
C THR A 263 -13.74 9.95 -18.04
N THR A 264 -12.57 9.49 -18.51
CA THR A 264 -12.44 8.46 -19.54
C THR A 264 -11.78 7.21 -18.95
N ILE A 265 -12.45 6.07 -19.01
CA ILE A 265 -11.90 4.76 -18.65
C ILE A 265 -11.61 3.98 -19.92
N THR A 266 -10.38 3.53 -20.06
CA THR A 266 -9.93 2.65 -21.15
C THR A 266 -9.73 1.26 -20.58
N GLN A 267 -10.56 0.30 -20.99
CA GLN A 267 -10.49 -1.09 -20.60
C GLN A 267 -10.17 -1.94 -21.82
N PRO A 268 -8.90 -2.31 -22.06
CA PRO A 268 -8.57 -3.38 -22.98
C PRO A 268 -9.21 -4.69 -22.50
N TYR A 269 -9.69 -5.50 -23.44
CA TYR A 269 -10.22 -6.82 -23.13
C TYR A 269 -9.81 -7.83 -24.20
N THR A 270 -9.77 -9.11 -23.83
CA THR A 270 -9.45 -10.21 -24.73
C THR A 270 -10.33 -11.43 -24.47
N LEU A 271 -10.58 -12.22 -25.51
CA LEU A 271 -11.16 -13.54 -25.38
C LEU A 271 -10.11 -14.62 -25.04
N THR A 272 -8.83 -14.23 -25.02
CA THR A 272 -7.73 -15.08 -24.56
C THR A 272 -7.89 -15.34 -23.07
N ALA A 273 -7.98 -16.62 -22.71
CA ALA A 273 -8.09 -17.07 -21.34
C ALA A 273 -7.26 -18.34 -21.18
N ILE A 274 -6.66 -18.49 -20.00
CA ILE A 274 -6.03 -19.73 -19.57
C ILE A 274 -6.84 -20.21 -18.36
N LYS A 275 -7.06 -21.53 -18.28
CA LYS A 275 -7.57 -22.17 -17.08
C LYS A 275 -6.65 -23.33 -16.75
N THR A 276 -6.22 -23.40 -15.50
CA THR A 276 -5.37 -24.46 -14.98
C THR A 276 -6.12 -25.29 -13.95
N LYS A 277 -5.56 -26.43 -13.61
CA LYS A 277 -5.99 -27.24 -12.46
C LYS A 277 -4.78 -27.73 -11.69
N ASN A 278 -4.94 -27.85 -10.38
CA ASN A 278 -3.95 -28.51 -9.55
C ASN A 278 -3.94 -30.02 -9.86
N VAL A 279 -2.77 -30.65 -9.76
CA VAL A 279 -2.59 -32.08 -10.07
C VAL A 279 -1.92 -32.76 -8.89
N SER A 280 -2.44 -33.91 -8.50
CA SER A 280 -1.85 -34.77 -7.47
C SER A 280 -1.31 -36.04 -8.12
N LEU A 281 -0.04 -36.33 -7.85
CA LEU A 281 0.74 -37.46 -8.35
C LEU A 281 1.32 -38.22 -7.16
N THR A 282 1.75 -39.45 -7.38
CA THR A 282 2.60 -40.22 -6.47
C THR A 282 4.00 -40.37 -7.02
N VAL A 283 4.99 -40.61 -6.15
CA VAL A 283 6.39 -40.76 -6.56
C VAL A 283 6.54 -41.82 -7.66
N GLY A 284 7.14 -41.40 -8.77
CA GLY A 284 7.36 -42.20 -9.97
C GLY A 284 6.22 -42.15 -10.98
N ASP A 285 5.13 -41.43 -10.71
CA ASP A 285 4.09 -41.17 -11.73
C ASP A 285 4.66 -40.31 -12.85
N LYS A 286 4.08 -40.45 -14.04
CA LYS A 286 4.44 -39.63 -15.19
C LYS A 286 3.75 -38.28 -15.11
N TRP A 287 4.53 -37.22 -15.27
CA TRP A 287 4.04 -35.85 -15.40
C TRP A 287 4.18 -35.38 -16.84
N ASP A 288 3.14 -34.70 -17.33
CA ASP A 288 3.18 -33.92 -18.56
C ASP A 288 2.50 -32.57 -18.34
N ASN A 289 3.06 -31.50 -18.90
CA ASN A 289 2.56 -30.14 -18.66
C ASN A 289 1.11 -29.94 -19.13
N SER A 290 0.61 -30.73 -20.08
CA SER A 290 -0.81 -30.69 -20.47
C SER A 290 -1.76 -31.12 -19.35
N GLN A 291 -1.29 -31.88 -18.36
CA GLN A 291 -2.12 -32.35 -17.25
C GLN A 291 -2.55 -31.22 -16.31
N GLY A 292 -1.77 -30.15 -16.18
CA GLY A 292 -2.11 -28.96 -15.38
C GLY A 292 -2.92 -27.91 -16.15
N LEU A 293 -3.04 -28.03 -17.48
CA LEU A 293 -3.81 -27.13 -18.33
C LEU A 293 -5.24 -27.68 -18.53
N VAL A 294 -6.25 -26.87 -18.23
CA VAL A 294 -7.66 -27.21 -18.49
C VAL A 294 -8.09 -26.72 -19.86
N SER A 295 -7.80 -25.47 -20.17
CA SER A 295 -8.12 -24.87 -21.46
C SER A 295 -7.26 -23.65 -21.70
N VAL A 296 -6.95 -23.38 -22.96
CA VAL A 296 -6.49 -22.07 -23.42
C VAL A 296 -7.36 -21.64 -24.59
N THR A 297 -7.64 -20.35 -24.70
CA THR A 297 -8.30 -19.76 -25.86
C THR A 297 -7.43 -18.67 -26.48
N ASN A 298 -7.51 -18.49 -27.79
CA ASN A 298 -6.84 -17.41 -28.49
C ASN A 298 -7.65 -16.10 -28.41
N ASN A 299 -7.17 -15.03 -29.05
CA ASN A 299 -7.82 -13.71 -29.05
C ASN A 299 -9.22 -13.67 -29.68
N LYS A 300 -9.66 -14.72 -30.39
CA LYS A 300 -11.02 -14.90 -30.94
C LYS A 300 -11.90 -15.81 -30.07
N GLY A 301 -11.37 -16.29 -28.94
CA GLY A 301 -12.06 -17.24 -28.07
C GLY A 301 -12.06 -18.68 -28.61
N ASN A 302 -11.32 -18.96 -29.68
CA ASN A 302 -11.20 -20.33 -30.19
C ASN A 302 -10.30 -21.13 -29.26
N PRO A 303 -10.63 -22.41 -28.98
CA PRO A 303 -9.79 -23.26 -28.15
C PRO A 303 -8.42 -23.49 -28.79
N GLY A 304 -7.37 -23.40 -27.98
CA GLY A 304 -6.00 -23.74 -28.32
C GLY A 304 -5.51 -24.98 -27.57
N THR A 305 -4.21 -25.19 -27.58
CA THR A 305 -3.52 -26.34 -26.99
C THR A 305 -2.34 -25.91 -26.13
N ILE A 306 -1.62 -26.89 -25.55
CA ILE A 306 -0.40 -26.63 -24.78
C ILE A 306 0.69 -25.90 -25.59
N ASP A 307 0.65 -25.98 -26.92
CA ASP A 307 1.61 -25.28 -27.78
C ASP A 307 1.36 -23.77 -27.87
N ASP A 308 0.19 -23.29 -27.42
CA ASP A 308 -0.19 -21.86 -27.44
C ASP A 308 0.23 -21.11 -26.16
N VAL A 309 0.90 -21.80 -25.24
CA VAL A 309 1.39 -21.23 -23.98
C VAL A 309 2.90 -21.43 -23.81
N ASP A 310 3.55 -20.45 -23.21
CA ASP A 310 4.89 -20.56 -22.67
C ASP A 310 4.81 -21.13 -21.24
N ILE A 311 5.64 -22.13 -20.95
CA ILE A 311 5.66 -22.81 -19.65
C ILE A 311 6.88 -22.33 -18.88
N SER A 312 6.66 -21.91 -17.64
CA SER A 312 7.69 -21.45 -16.72
C SER A 312 7.39 -21.89 -15.28
N GLY A 313 8.25 -21.54 -14.33
CA GLY A 313 8.15 -21.95 -12.94
C GLY A 313 9.04 -23.16 -12.62
N ASP A 314 8.57 -24.01 -11.71
CA ASP A 314 9.32 -25.16 -11.22
C ASP A 314 9.39 -26.28 -12.28
N THR A 315 10.54 -26.93 -12.36
CA THR A 315 10.65 -28.21 -13.09
C THR A 315 10.14 -29.33 -12.20
N VAL A 316 9.03 -29.97 -12.59
CA VAL A 316 8.39 -31.04 -11.80
C VAL A 316 9.25 -32.32 -11.83
N ASP A 317 9.86 -32.64 -10.68
CA ASP A 317 10.61 -33.89 -10.48
C ASP A 317 9.71 -34.93 -9.79
N THR A 318 9.08 -35.80 -10.56
CA THR A 318 8.19 -36.83 -10.00
C THR A 318 8.91 -37.96 -9.26
N SER A 319 10.24 -38.00 -9.29
CA SER A 319 11.03 -38.92 -8.45
C SER A 319 11.14 -38.44 -7.01
N LYS A 320 10.90 -37.15 -6.77
CA LYS A 320 10.97 -36.53 -5.45
C LYS A 320 9.59 -36.05 -5.04
N PRO A 321 9.09 -36.49 -3.89
CA PRO A 321 7.87 -35.92 -3.38
C PRO A 321 8.06 -34.41 -3.07
N GLY A 322 7.02 -33.60 -3.29
CA GLY A 322 7.10 -32.15 -3.18
C GLY A 322 5.94 -31.42 -3.87
N VAL A 323 5.92 -30.09 -3.73
CA VAL A 323 4.97 -29.20 -4.40
C VAL A 323 5.73 -28.34 -5.40
N TYR A 324 5.26 -28.33 -6.64
CA TYR A 324 5.86 -27.64 -7.77
C TYR A 324 4.83 -26.67 -8.37
N LYS A 325 5.21 -25.42 -8.64
CA LYS A 325 4.36 -24.43 -9.29
C LYS A 325 4.72 -24.30 -10.76
N VAL A 326 3.78 -24.65 -11.63
CA VAL A 326 3.94 -24.55 -13.08
C VAL A 326 3.06 -23.43 -13.60
N THR A 327 3.66 -22.42 -14.21
CA THR A 327 2.96 -21.25 -14.75
C THR A 327 2.86 -21.35 -16.26
N TYR A 328 1.64 -21.14 -16.77
CA TYR A 328 1.28 -21.15 -18.18
C TYR A 328 0.97 -19.71 -18.60
N THR A 329 1.73 -19.16 -19.53
CA THR A 329 1.57 -17.79 -20.03
C THR A 329 1.16 -17.82 -21.49
N SER A 330 0.15 -17.04 -21.90
CA SER A 330 -0.30 -17.05 -23.30
C SER A 330 0.76 -16.46 -24.23
N LYS A 331 1.04 -17.15 -25.34
CA LYS A 331 1.96 -16.64 -26.37
C LYS A 331 1.38 -15.43 -27.12
N GLU A 332 0.06 -15.34 -27.25
CA GLU A 332 -0.62 -14.22 -27.91
C GLU A 332 -0.76 -12.99 -27.01
N ASN A 333 -0.86 -13.18 -25.68
CA ASN A 333 -0.91 -12.08 -24.71
C ASN A 333 -0.16 -12.45 -23.43
N LYS A 334 1.03 -11.86 -23.25
CA LYS A 334 1.93 -12.14 -22.12
C LYS A 334 1.39 -11.69 -20.76
N ASP A 335 0.38 -10.82 -20.72
CA ASP A 335 -0.25 -10.38 -19.47
C ASP A 335 -1.22 -11.44 -18.92
N ILE A 336 -1.62 -12.42 -19.73
CA ILE A 336 -2.50 -13.52 -19.34
C ILE A 336 -1.67 -14.74 -18.94
N SER A 337 -1.64 -15.05 -17.65
CA SER A 337 -0.97 -16.23 -17.11
C SER A 337 -1.77 -16.85 -15.97
N GLU A 338 -1.65 -18.17 -15.82
CA GLU A 338 -2.26 -18.94 -14.73
C GLU A 338 -1.26 -19.97 -14.21
N THR A 339 -1.35 -20.29 -12.91
CA THR A 339 -0.42 -21.23 -12.27
C THR A 339 -1.16 -22.46 -11.78
N ALA A 340 -0.67 -23.65 -12.13
CA ALA A 340 -1.09 -24.92 -11.56
C ALA A 340 -0.14 -25.31 -10.43
N THR A 341 -0.71 -25.85 -9.34
CA THR A 341 0.08 -26.47 -8.27
C THR A 341 0.12 -27.98 -8.47
N ILE A 342 1.31 -28.54 -8.63
CA ILE A 342 1.56 -29.97 -8.84
C ILE A 342 2.12 -30.56 -7.56
N THR A 343 1.40 -31.50 -6.98
CA THR A 343 1.77 -32.17 -5.73
C THR A 343 2.19 -33.60 -6.04
N VAL A 344 3.42 -33.98 -5.68
CA VAL A 344 3.92 -35.35 -5.77
C VAL A 344 4.00 -35.91 -4.36
N SER A 345 3.14 -36.88 -4.04
CA SER A 345 3.12 -37.54 -2.72
C SER A 345 3.97 -38.80 -2.69
N ALA A 346 4.54 -39.14 -1.53
CA ALA A 346 5.26 -40.40 -1.40
C ALA A 346 4.30 -41.59 -1.62
N LYS A 347 4.77 -42.64 -2.29
CA LYS A 347 4.04 -43.93 -2.27
C LYS A 347 3.93 -44.36 -0.81
N SER A 348 2.72 -44.64 -0.35
CA SER A 348 2.45 -45.02 1.03
C SER A 348 3.49 -46.03 1.53
N VAL A 349 4.31 -45.63 2.50
CA VAL A 349 5.14 -46.56 3.27
C VAL A 349 4.34 -46.91 4.53
N PRO A 350 4.28 -48.20 4.94
CA PRO A 350 3.54 -48.63 6.12
C PRO A 350 3.94 -47.80 7.33
N LYS A 351 3.03 -47.66 8.31
CA LYS A 351 3.32 -47.14 9.66
C LYS A 351 4.66 -47.72 10.16
N HIS A 352 5.76 -46.98 10.01
CA HIS A 352 7.06 -47.48 10.44
C HIS A 352 7.20 -47.15 11.91
N ASN A 353 7.19 -48.20 12.72
CA ASN A 353 7.57 -48.15 14.12
C ASN A 353 8.95 -47.50 14.26
N SER A 354 9.07 -46.68 15.29
CA SER A 354 10.27 -45.97 15.69
C SER A 354 11.44 -46.93 15.98
N SER A 355 12.38 -47.02 15.05
CA SER A 355 13.79 -47.29 15.35
C SER A 355 14.61 -47.12 14.08
N ASP A 356 15.03 -45.89 13.76
CA ASP A 356 16.26 -45.71 13.01
C ASP A 356 16.95 -44.45 13.52
N SER A 357 18.03 -44.71 14.25
CA SER A 357 18.90 -43.73 14.87
C SER A 357 20.01 -43.37 13.90
N GLU A 358 19.73 -42.56 12.88
CA GLU A 358 20.78 -41.91 12.09
C GLU A 358 20.31 -40.51 11.64
N LYS A 359 20.98 -39.49 12.20
CA LYS A 359 20.91 -38.04 11.91
C LYS A 359 19.57 -37.31 12.09
N SER A 360 18.90 -37.45 13.23
CA SER A 360 17.83 -36.51 13.61
C SER A 360 18.30 -35.58 14.74
N ASN A 361 18.54 -34.30 14.44
CA ASN A 361 18.83 -33.25 15.44
C ASN A 361 17.53 -32.75 16.07
N ILE A 362 16.68 -33.68 16.51
CA ILE A 362 15.40 -33.34 17.11
C ILE A 362 15.65 -32.72 18.47
N SER A 363 15.15 -31.51 18.67
CA SER A 363 15.26 -30.77 19.92
C SER A 363 13.88 -30.33 20.40
N SER A 364 13.66 -30.46 21.70
CA SER A 364 12.53 -29.82 22.37
C SER A 364 12.74 -28.31 22.38
N ILE A 365 11.66 -27.56 22.21
CA ILE A 365 11.67 -26.09 22.16
C ILE A 365 10.55 -25.55 23.06
N SER A 366 10.70 -24.29 23.47
CA SER A 366 9.61 -23.56 24.14
C SER A 366 8.36 -23.62 23.27
N PRO A 367 7.20 -24.06 23.81
CA PRO A 367 5.99 -24.20 23.03
C PRO A 367 5.58 -22.87 22.39
N PHE A 368 5.23 -22.91 21.11
CA PHE A 368 4.57 -21.81 20.41
C PHE A 368 3.51 -22.36 19.46
N THR A 369 2.61 -21.50 19.00
CA THR A 369 1.53 -21.90 18.11
C THR A 369 1.90 -21.55 16.67
N ILE A 370 1.47 -22.39 15.73
CA ILE A 370 1.44 -22.03 14.32
C ILE A 370 0.00 -22.12 13.85
N THR A 371 -0.34 -21.32 12.85
CA THR A 371 -1.65 -21.37 12.20
C THR A 371 -1.44 -21.73 10.75
N LEU A 372 -2.01 -22.87 10.35
CA LEU A 372 -1.99 -23.36 8.99
C LEU A 372 -3.27 -22.92 8.27
N GLY A 373 -3.16 -22.40 7.05
CA GLY A 373 -4.29 -21.90 6.26
C GLY A 373 -4.87 -22.93 5.29
N SER A 374 -5.67 -22.45 4.33
CA SER A 374 -6.24 -23.27 3.25
C SER A 374 -5.22 -23.66 2.17
N GLU A 375 -4.02 -23.08 2.23
CA GLU A 375 -2.95 -23.44 1.31
C GLU A 375 -2.43 -24.85 1.63
N PRO A 376 -2.21 -25.69 0.62
CA PRO A 376 -1.67 -27.04 0.82
C PRO A 376 -0.26 -26.98 1.44
N ILE A 377 -0.06 -27.62 2.60
CA ILE A 377 1.24 -27.64 3.30
C ILE A 377 1.91 -29.00 3.19
N SER A 378 3.16 -29.01 2.76
CA SER A 378 3.96 -30.22 2.67
C SER A 378 4.26 -30.81 4.05
N MET A 379 3.91 -32.08 4.26
CA MET A 379 4.27 -32.87 5.43
C MET A 379 5.49 -33.75 5.13
N TYR A 380 6.29 -33.99 6.16
CA TYR A 380 7.56 -34.69 6.11
C TYR A 380 7.69 -35.67 7.27
N SER A 381 8.52 -36.68 7.09
CA SER A 381 8.95 -37.61 8.13
C SER A 381 9.95 -36.95 9.08
N ALA A 382 10.27 -37.64 10.18
CA ALA A 382 11.33 -37.22 11.10
C ALA A 382 12.73 -37.18 10.44
N THR A 383 12.91 -37.83 9.30
CA THR A 383 14.16 -37.83 8.51
C THR A 383 14.11 -36.84 7.34
N GLY A 384 13.07 -36.00 7.23
CA GLY A 384 12.96 -34.96 6.21
C GLY A 384 12.47 -35.46 4.86
N VAL A 385 12.00 -36.71 4.79
CA VAL A 385 11.37 -37.26 3.59
C VAL A 385 9.96 -36.73 3.52
N TYR A 386 9.60 -36.04 2.43
CA TYR A 386 8.21 -35.61 2.24
C TYR A 386 7.29 -36.84 2.24
N LEU A 387 6.15 -36.74 2.91
CA LEU A 387 5.15 -37.79 3.04
C LEU A 387 3.94 -37.50 2.16
N ASP A 388 3.23 -36.41 2.46
CA ASP A 388 1.99 -36.03 1.80
C ASP A 388 1.76 -34.51 1.96
N THR A 389 0.69 -33.99 1.36
CA THR A 389 0.27 -32.61 1.57
C THR A 389 -0.93 -32.55 2.50
N LEU A 390 -0.79 -31.77 3.57
CA LEU A 390 -1.87 -31.41 4.47
C LEU A 390 -2.74 -30.36 3.79
N ASN A 391 -3.92 -30.77 3.33
CA ASN A 391 -4.97 -29.89 2.84
C ASN A 391 -5.97 -29.64 3.98
N LEU A 392 -6.09 -28.39 4.42
CA LEU A 392 -7.06 -28.02 5.43
C LEU A 392 -8.20 -27.26 4.77
N SER A 393 -9.44 -27.64 5.08
CA SER A 393 -10.62 -26.89 4.64
C SER A 393 -10.74 -25.54 5.34
N ASP A 394 -10.12 -25.40 6.51
CA ASP A 394 -10.18 -24.21 7.38
C ASP A 394 -8.87 -24.00 8.16
N PHE A 395 -8.68 -22.79 8.68
CA PHE A 395 -7.51 -22.44 9.49
C PHE A 395 -7.41 -23.30 10.76
N THR A 396 -6.32 -24.05 10.90
CA THR A 396 -6.09 -24.95 12.05
C THR A 396 -4.84 -24.55 12.83
N ASN A 397 -4.94 -24.56 14.16
CA ASN A 397 -3.84 -24.24 15.05
C ASN A 397 -3.10 -25.50 15.50
N TYR A 398 -1.77 -25.45 15.50
CA TYR A 398 -0.93 -26.50 16.05
C TYR A 398 0.03 -25.93 17.09
N THR A 399 0.14 -26.62 18.22
CA THR A 399 1.15 -26.30 19.23
C THR A 399 2.44 -27.05 18.89
N ILE A 400 3.51 -26.32 18.66
CA ILE A 400 4.82 -26.86 18.31
C ILE A 400 5.67 -26.91 19.56
N THR A 401 6.12 -28.11 19.90
CA THR A 401 6.97 -28.38 21.07
C THR A 401 8.33 -28.97 20.69
N LYS A 402 8.51 -29.35 19.42
CA LYS A 402 9.72 -29.98 18.89
C LYS A 402 10.07 -29.40 17.52
N LYS A 403 11.37 -29.24 17.28
CA LYS A 403 11.93 -28.94 15.95
C LYS A 403 12.97 -29.98 15.57
N ASN A 404 13.20 -30.11 14.27
CA ASN A 404 14.32 -30.85 13.70
C ASN A 404 15.05 -29.96 12.70
N VAL A 405 16.35 -30.16 12.52
CA VAL A 405 17.15 -29.46 11.50
C VAL A 405 17.83 -30.50 10.63
N ILE A 406 17.50 -30.51 9.35
CA ILE A 406 17.98 -31.47 8.36
C ILE A 406 18.53 -30.66 7.19
N ASP A 407 19.83 -30.82 6.90
CA ASP A 407 20.54 -30.09 5.84
C ASP A 407 20.32 -28.56 5.88
N GLY A 408 20.30 -27.98 7.08
CA GLY A 408 20.09 -26.55 7.30
C GLY A 408 18.63 -26.08 7.26
N VAL A 409 17.69 -26.96 6.89
CA VAL A 409 16.25 -26.66 6.89
C VAL A 409 15.64 -27.04 8.24
N THR A 410 14.90 -26.11 8.85
CA THR A 410 14.19 -26.36 10.11
C THR A 410 12.79 -26.90 9.85
N TYR A 411 12.41 -27.93 10.59
CA TYR A 411 11.08 -28.55 10.57
C TYR A 411 10.44 -28.49 11.95
N TYR A 412 9.12 -28.33 12.00
CA TYR A 412 8.29 -28.34 13.20
C TYR A 412 7.39 -29.57 13.24
N GLN A 413 7.33 -30.23 14.39
CA GLN A 413 6.48 -31.42 14.56
C GLN A 413 5.05 -31.00 14.94
N LEU A 414 4.07 -31.50 14.20
CA LEU A 414 2.65 -31.42 14.49
C LEU A 414 2.23 -32.45 15.54
N SER A 415 1.04 -32.27 16.13
CA SER A 415 0.51 -33.14 17.19
C SER A 415 0.23 -34.59 16.74
N ASP A 416 0.05 -34.82 15.44
CA ASP A 416 -0.10 -36.14 14.84
C ASP A 416 1.24 -36.85 14.56
N GLY A 417 2.37 -36.18 14.86
CA GLY A 417 3.72 -36.69 14.69
C GLY A 417 4.38 -36.32 13.35
N ASN A 418 3.63 -35.76 12.39
CA ASN A 418 4.15 -35.31 11.10
C ASN A 418 4.98 -34.03 11.24
N TRP A 419 5.89 -33.78 10.29
CA TRP A 419 6.78 -32.62 10.31
C TRP A 419 6.46 -31.67 9.16
N ILE A 420 6.61 -30.36 9.36
CA ILE A 420 6.42 -29.36 8.31
C ILE A 420 7.58 -28.35 8.35
N LYS A 421 7.93 -27.74 7.22
CA LYS A 421 9.03 -26.77 7.19
C LYS A 421 8.67 -25.50 7.95
N ALA A 422 9.61 -25.01 8.74
CA ALA A 422 9.44 -23.81 9.55
C ALA A 422 9.21 -22.53 8.72
N ASN A 423 9.75 -22.48 7.50
CA ASN A 423 9.60 -21.34 6.60
C ASN A 423 8.25 -21.33 5.86
N ASP A 424 7.59 -22.49 5.77
CA ASP A 424 6.31 -22.62 5.05
C ASP A 424 5.13 -22.23 5.95
N VAL A 425 5.40 -21.86 7.21
CA VAL A 425 4.38 -21.59 8.22
C VAL A 425 4.61 -20.28 8.92
N GLN A 426 3.53 -19.56 9.17
CA GLN A 426 3.58 -18.36 9.98
C GLN A 426 3.37 -18.70 11.46
N LYS A 427 4.30 -18.22 12.27
CA LYS A 427 4.28 -18.39 13.72
C LYS A 427 3.30 -17.42 14.34
N THR A 428 2.40 -17.94 15.17
CA THR A 428 1.48 -17.12 15.94
C THR A 428 1.70 -17.37 17.43
N ALA A 429 1.58 -16.35 18.25
CA ALA A 429 1.63 -16.53 19.70
C ALA A 429 0.29 -16.14 20.28
N ASP A 430 -0.21 -16.95 21.22
CA ASP A 430 -1.38 -16.56 22.01
C ASP A 430 -1.02 -15.27 22.75
N TYR A 431 -1.85 -14.26 22.57
CA TYR A 431 -1.61 -12.92 23.07
C TYR A 431 -2.94 -12.26 23.39
N LEU A 432 -3.45 -12.56 24.59
CA LEU A 432 -4.72 -12.05 25.06
C LEU A 432 -4.57 -10.60 25.50
N THR A 433 -4.99 -9.67 24.66
CA THR A 433 -5.02 -8.24 24.99
C THR A 433 -6.25 -7.57 24.40
N THR A 434 -6.39 -6.27 24.62
CA THR A 434 -7.33 -5.42 23.89
C THR A 434 -6.54 -4.28 23.29
N ILE A 435 -6.73 -4.02 22.01
CA ILE A 435 -6.13 -2.86 21.35
C ILE A 435 -7.21 -1.82 21.09
N GLN A 436 -6.84 -0.56 21.15
CA GLN A 436 -7.64 0.53 20.59
C GLN A 436 -6.97 0.98 19.29
N THR A 437 -7.73 0.98 18.20
CA THR A 437 -7.23 1.51 16.93
C THR A 437 -6.94 2.99 17.05
N HIS A 438 -5.88 3.44 16.39
CA HIS A 438 -5.53 4.85 16.44
C HIS A 438 -6.63 5.76 15.89
N SER A 439 -6.74 6.95 16.48
CA SER A 439 -7.84 7.89 16.29
C SER A 439 -7.85 8.68 14.97
N ASN A 440 -6.80 8.53 14.15
CA ASN A 440 -6.63 9.27 12.89
C ASN A 440 -7.49 8.77 11.72
N SER A 441 -7.53 7.46 11.49
CA SER A 441 -8.14 6.84 10.31
C SER A 441 -8.70 5.44 10.60
N ASN A 442 -9.53 4.92 9.71
CA ASN A 442 -9.82 3.48 9.72
C ASN A 442 -8.51 2.71 9.45
N LYS A 443 -8.42 1.49 9.99
CA LYS A 443 -7.25 0.62 9.88
C LYS A 443 -7.50 -0.50 8.91
N ASN A 444 -6.51 -0.70 8.04
CA ASN A 444 -6.53 -1.80 7.10
C ASN A 444 -6.42 -3.13 7.83
N LEU A 445 -7.07 -4.13 7.26
CA LEU A 445 -6.94 -5.51 7.67
C LEU A 445 -6.13 -6.28 6.64
N TYR A 446 -5.40 -7.26 7.12
CA TYR A 446 -4.53 -8.10 6.32
C TYR A 446 -4.85 -9.56 6.61
N LYS A 447 -4.69 -10.42 5.62
CA LYS A 447 -4.66 -11.87 5.84
C LYS A 447 -3.31 -12.27 6.41
N LEU A 448 -3.22 -13.49 6.96
CA LEU A 448 -1.97 -13.98 7.52
C LEU A 448 -0.82 -13.97 6.50
N ASP A 449 -1.08 -14.22 5.21
CA ASP A 449 -0.09 -14.16 4.12
C ASP A 449 0.42 -12.74 3.79
N GLY A 450 -0.12 -11.70 4.42
CA GLY A 450 0.21 -10.29 4.19
C GLY A 450 -0.61 -9.59 3.11
N SER A 451 -1.52 -10.29 2.43
CA SER A 451 -2.44 -9.68 1.47
C SER A 451 -3.43 -8.74 2.15
N LEU A 452 -3.75 -7.65 1.47
CA LEU A 452 -4.67 -6.63 1.97
C LEU A 452 -6.13 -7.11 1.81
N ILE A 453 -6.93 -6.93 2.86
CA ILE A 453 -8.39 -7.09 2.80
C ILE A 453 -8.98 -5.73 2.39
N THR A 454 -9.60 -5.67 1.21
CA THR A 454 -10.00 -4.42 0.56
C THR A 454 -11.47 -4.04 0.75
N ASP A 455 -12.30 -4.95 1.24
CA ASP A 455 -13.75 -4.77 1.38
C ASP A 455 -14.17 -4.28 2.78
N ARG A 456 -13.26 -4.28 3.76
CA ARG A 456 -13.51 -3.85 5.14
C ARG A 456 -12.24 -3.46 5.89
N GLY A 457 -12.42 -2.75 7.00
CA GLY A 457 -11.34 -2.36 7.91
C GLY A 457 -11.89 -2.03 9.30
N LEU A 458 -10.99 -1.72 10.24
CA LEU A 458 -11.38 -1.34 11.60
C LEU A 458 -11.66 0.16 11.69
N ALA A 459 -12.75 0.55 12.32
CA ALA A 459 -13.04 1.96 12.56
C ALA A 459 -12.00 2.57 13.51
N LYS A 460 -11.72 3.88 13.38
CA LYS A 460 -10.81 4.61 14.28
C LYS A 460 -11.32 4.68 15.72
N ALA A 461 -10.42 4.72 16.71
CA ALA A 461 -10.74 4.82 18.13
C ALA A 461 -11.74 3.76 18.65
N THR A 462 -11.71 2.57 18.05
CA THR A 462 -12.54 1.43 18.48
C THR A 462 -11.67 0.36 19.13
N ASP A 463 -12.25 -0.35 20.10
CA ASP A 463 -11.55 -1.40 20.81
C ASP A 463 -11.76 -2.75 20.16
N TRP A 464 -10.69 -3.53 20.04
CA TRP A 464 -10.72 -4.86 19.46
C TRP A 464 -10.04 -5.84 20.39
N LYS A 465 -10.69 -6.99 20.59
CA LYS A 465 -10.09 -8.10 21.33
C LYS A 465 -9.04 -8.75 20.45
N VAL A 466 -7.88 -8.96 21.04
CA VAL A 466 -6.77 -9.66 20.42
C VAL A 466 -6.60 -10.98 21.13
N ASP A 467 -6.57 -12.05 20.36
CA ASP A 467 -6.28 -13.38 20.88
C ASP A 467 -4.89 -13.87 20.50
N LYS A 468 -4.30 -13.33 19.43
CA LYS A 468 -2.98 -13.72 18.92
C LYS A 468 -2.17 -12.56 18.36
N LEU A 469 -0.85 -12.72 18.35
CA LEU A 469 0.08 -11.91 17.57
C LEU A 469 0.85 -12.74 16.53
N SER A 470 1.33 -12.09 15.49
CA SER A 470 2.22 -12.66 14.45
C SER A 470 3.23 -11.62 13.97
N PHE A 471 4.27 -12.06 13.28
CA PHE A 471 5.18 -11.19 12.54
C PHE A 471 5.07 -11.51 11.05
N ILE A 472 4.48 -10.60 10.28
CA ILE A 472 4.32 -10.72 8.83
C ILE A 472 5.37 -9.81 8.19
N ASN A 473 6.29 -10.39 7.41
CA ASN A 473 7.44 -9.68 6.81
C ASN A 473 8.21 -8.81 7.83
N GLY A 474 8.41 -9.33 9.05
CA GLY A 474 9.12 -8.65 10.14
C GLY A 474 8.31 -7.57 10.88
N THR A 475 7.11 -7.22 10.42
CA THR A 475 6.22 -6.27 11.11
C THR A 475 5.30 -7.01 12.08
N LYS A 476 5.08 -6.49 13.28
CA LYS A 476 4.20 -7.10 14.29
C LYS A 476 2.73 -6.84 13.96
N TYR A 477 1.88 -7.87 14.04
CA TYR A 477 0.43 -7.80 13.83
C TYR A 477 -0.34 -8.44 14.98
N TYR A 478 -1.56 -7.95 15.20
CA TYR A 478 -2.55 -8.51 16.11
C TYR A 478 -3.73 -9.09 15.35
N ARG A 479 -4.19 -10.27 15.75
CA ARG A 479 -5.40 -10.87 15.19
C ARG A 479 -6.63 -10.31 15.91
N VAL A 480 -7.59 -9.82 15.13
CA VAL A 480 -8.82 -9.21 15.65
C VAL A 480 -10.10 -9.93 15.20
N ALA A 481 -10.00 -10.76 14.15
CA ALA A 481 -11.03 -11.71 13.73
C ALA A 481 -10.39 -12.92 13.02
N THR A 482 -11.21 -13.88 12.60
CA THR A 482 -10.74 -15.09 11.91
C THR A 482 -9.97 -14.73 10.63
N ASN A 483 -8.66 -14.95 10.65
CA ASN A 483 -7.72 -14.59 9.58
C ASN A 483 -7.71 -13.09 9.20
N GLU A 484 -8.08 -12.21 10.13
CA GLU A 484 -7.99 -10.76 9.94
C GLU A 484 -7.02 -10.16 10.95
N TRP A 485 -5.98 -9.52 10.43
CA TRP A 485 -4.85 -9.01 11.18
C TRP A 485 -4.69 -7.52 10.99
N VAL A 486 -4.36 -6.80 12.06
CA VAL A 486 -4.04 -5.36 12.03
C VAL A 486 -2.62 -5.14 12.52
N LYS A 487 -1.91 -4.14 11.97
CA LYS A 487 -0.55 -3.84 12.41
C LYS A 487 -0.57 -3.41 13.88
N ALA A 488 0.46 -3.79 14.63
CA ALA A 488 0.59 -3.37 16.02
C ALA A 488 0.67 -1.83 16.14
N ASP A 489 1.38 -1.18 15.21
CA ASP A 489 1.54 0.27 15.15
C ASP A 489 0.26 1.02 14.71
N ASP A 490 -0.80 0.30 14.34
CA ASP A 490 -2.10 0.88 13.98
C ASP A 490 -3.02 1.03 15.20
N GLY A 491 -2.54 0.73 16.41
CA GLY A 491 -3.26 0.96 17.65
C GLY A 491 -2.37 0.95 18.89
N ILE A 492 -3.00 1.12 20.04
CA ILE A 492 -2.35 1.03 21.35
C ILE A 492 -2.98 -0.10 22.16
N GLU A 493 -2.15 -0.84 22.90
CA GLU A 493 -2.65 -1.81 23.86
C GLU A 493 -3.30 -1.09 25.05
N ILE A 494 -4.53 -1.46 25.35
CA ILE A 494 -5.34 -0.87 26.39
C ILE A 494 -5.70 -1.92 27.45
N LEU A 495 -5.72 -1.47 28.70
CA LEU A 495 -6.27 -2.21 29.82
C LEU A 495 -7.53 -1.48 30.28
N PRO A 496 -8.72 -2.12 30.21
CA PRO A 496 -9.92 -1.57 30.81
C PRO A 496 -9.70 -1.28 32.29
N LEU A 497 -10.13 -0.11 32.72
CA LEU A 497 -10.00 0.38 34.08
C LEU A 497 -11.31 1.09 34.47
N ARG A 498 -11.63 1.24 35.75
CA ARG A 498 -12.77 2.08 36.15
C ARG A 498 -12.36 2.85 37.39
N GLY A 499 -12.40 4.17 37.30
CA GLY A 499 -12.10 5.04 38.41
C GLY A 499 -12.12 6.49 37.97
N ALA A 500 -11.51 7.34 38.79
CA ALA A 500 -11.27 8.71 38.42
C ALA A 500 -9.79 9.07 38.58
N VAL A 501 -9.33 10.04 37.81
CA VAL A 501 -8.02 10.64 37.97
C VAL A 501 -8.19 12.08 38.43
N GLN A 502 -7.30 12.51 39.31
CA GLN A 502 -7.28 13.88 39.84
C GLN A 502 -5.83 14.36 39.88
N PRO A 503 -5.47 15.41 39.13
CA PRO A 503 -4.10 15.92 39.09
C PRO A 503 -3.83 16.84 40.28
N SER A 504 -2.62 16.77 40.85
CA SER A 504 -2.19 17.64 41.97
C SER A 504 -1.75 19.03 41.52
N GLU A 505 -1.44 19.19 40.23
CA GLU A 505 -1.15 20.45 39.53
C GLU A 505 -1.85 20.42 38.15
N THR A 506 -1.69 21.44 37.30
CA THR A 506 -2.19 21.33 35.92
C THR A 506 -1.45 20.22 35.17
N ALA A 507 -2.18 19.25 34.60
CA ALA A 507 -1.61 18.06 33.96
C ALA A 507 -1.83 18.06 32.44
N GLN A 508 -0.75 17.91 31.68
CA GLN A 508 -0.76 17.94 30.21
C GLN A 508 -1.46 16.69 29.65
N LEU A 509 -2.33 16.88 28.65
CA LEU A 509 -2.92 15.78 27.91
C LEU A 509 -2.12 15.41 26.67
N TYR A 510 -2.22 14.15 26.29
CA TYR A 510 -1.55 13.56 25.13
C TYR A 510 -2.57 12.81 24.27
N THR A 511 -2.35 12.78 22.97
CA THR A 511 -3.10 11.92 22.06
C THR A 511 -2.67 10.47 22.24
N ASP A 512 -3.43 9.56 21.64
CA ASP A 512 -3.08 8.13 21.53
C ASP A 512 -1.78 7.86 20.74
N PHE A 513 -1.26 8.86 20.02
CA PHE A 513 0.07 8.85 19.39
C PHE A 513 1.19 9.42 20.27
N GLY A 514 0.88 9.82 21.51
CA GLY A 514 1.83 10.42 22.43
C GLY A 514 2.21 11.87 22.10
N LYS A 515 1.43 12.56 21.26
CA LYS A 515 1.62 14.00 20.99
C LYS A 515 0.88 14.82 22.03
N LYS A 516 1.45 15.95 22.47
CA LYS A 516 0.76 16.87 23.38
C LYS A 516 -0.52 17.39 22.74
N SER A 517 -1.61 17.42 23.50
CA SER A 517 -2.87 18.08 23.18
C SER A 517 -2.80 19.56 23.57
N ASP A 518 -3.62 20.40 22.94
CA ASP A 518 -3.79 21.81 23.33
C ASP A 518 -4.59 21.96 24.64
N ARG A 519 -4.98 20.83 25.26
CA ARG A 519 -5.72 20.78 26.52
C ARG A 519 -4.87 20.23 27.66
N ALA A 520 -5.25 20.64 28.87
CA ALA A 520 -4.70 20.14 30.11
C ALA A 520 -5.83 19.95 31.13
N LEU A 521 -5.63 19.06 32.09
CA LEU A 521 -6.52 18.91 33.24
C LEU A 521 -6.17 19.98 34.27
N ALA A 522 -7.18 20.72 34.73
CA ALA A 522 -6.99 21.70 35.79
C ALA A 522 -6.63 21.03 37.11
N LYS A 523 -5.78 21.67 37.91
CA LYS A 523 -5.44 21.23 39.28
C LYS A 523 -6.71 20.89 40.08
N ASN A 524 -6.67 19.76 40.81
CA ASN A 524 -7.73 19.25 41.69
C ASN A 524 -9.08 18.91 41.00
N SER A 525 -9.19 18.96 39.67
CA SER A 525 -10.40 18.56 38.97
C SER A 525 -10.48 17.04 38.78
N ARG A 526 -11.69 16.47 38.85
CA ARG A 526 -11.91 15.03 38.83
C ARG A 526 -12.41 14.58 37.46
N PHE A 527 -11.71 13.65 36.83
CA PHE A 527 -12.08 13.09 35.53
C PHE A 527 -12.28 11.59 35.62
N VAL A 528 -13.36 11.09 35.01
CA VAL A 528 -13.57 9.65 34.90
C VAL A 528 -12.55 9.08 33.93
N THR A 529 -11.96 7.94 34.30
CA THR A 529 -11.14 7.15 33.39
C THR A 529 -11.70 5.75 33.29
N ASP A 530 -11.68 5.23 32.07
CA ASP A 530 -12.20 3.90 31.76
C ASP A 530 -11.14 2.94 31.19
N LYS A 531 -9.91 3.43 30.96
CA LYS A 531 -8.80 2.67 30.37
C LYS A 531 -7.46 3.25 30.76
N GLN A 532 -6.44 2.39 30.80
CA GLN A 532 -5.03 2.77 30.83
C GLN A 532 -4.27 2.16 29.65
N ALA A 533 -3.20 2.80 29.21
CA ALA A 533 -2.33 2.34 28.12
C ALA A 533 -0.88 2.77 28.38
N LYS A 534 0.08 2.13 27.70
CA LYS A 534 1.45 2.65 27.59
C LYS A 534 1.60 3.44 26.30
N ILE A 535 1.95 4.71 26.41
CA ILE A 535 2.13 5.63 25.27
C ILE A 535 3.51 6.27 25.43
N ASN A 536 4.38 6.14 24.43
CA ASN A 536 5.80 6.54 24.50
C ASN A 536 6.54 5.95 25.72
N GLY A 537 6.18 4.73 26.12
CA GLY A 537 6.76 4.03 27.28
C GLY A 537 6.13 4.41 28.63
N GLU A 538 5.36 5.49 28.69
CA GLU A 538 4.73 5.99 29.92
C GLU A 538 3.32 5.43 30.10
N THR A 539 2.97 5.05 31.34
CA THR A 539 1.59 4.66 31.67
C THR A 539 0.70 5.90 31.69
N MET A 540 -0.40 5.86 30.95
CA MET A 540 -1.36 6.96 30.87
C MET A 540 -2.80 6.48 31.08
N TYR A 541 -3.65 7.36 31.61
CA TYR A 541 -5.08 7.14 31.82
C TYR A 541 -5.90 7.92 30.79
N ARG A 542 -6.90 7.26 30.19
CA ARG A 542 -7.80 7.93 29.25
C ARG A 542 -8.77 8.83 29.99
N VAL A 543 -8.94 10.05 29.52
CA VAL A 543 -9.86 11.06 30.14
C VAL A 543 -10.83 11.68 29.14
N SER A 544 -10.64 11.43 27.84
CA SER A 544 -11.60 11.74 26.78
C SER A 544 -11.46 10.73 25.64
N THR A 545 -12.24 10.87 24.56
CA THR A 545 -12.27 9.91 23.44
C THR A 545 -10.87 9.50 22.96
N ASN A 546 -9.94 10.47 22.84
CA ASN A 546 -8.59 10.27 22.31
C ASN A 546 -7.51 10.99 23.13
N GLU A 547 -7.77 11.32 24.39
CA GLU A 547 -6.78 11.99 25.24
C GLU A 547 -6.47 11.21 26.51
N TRP A 548 -5.19 11.30 26.84
CA TRP A 548 -4.53 10.53 27.85
C TRP A 548 -3.73 11.46 28.75
N VAL A 549 -3.75 11.21 30.05
CA VAL A 549 -2.94 11.93 31.03
C VAL A 549 -1.92 10.97 31.62
N MET A 550 -0.68 11.42 31.80
CA MET A 550 0.37 10.61 32.41
C MET A 550 -0.02 10.23 33.84
N ALA A 551 0.10 8.93 34.17
CA ALA A 551 -0.23 8.42 35.49
C ALA A 551 0.61 9.08 36.59
N SER A 552 1.85 9.47 36.29
CA SER A 552 2.74 10.21 37.20
C SER A 552 2.25 11.61 37.56
N GLN A 553 1.33 12.19 36.79
CA GLN A 553 0.80 13.55 37.00
C GLN A 553 -0.56 13.56 37.71
N VAL A 554 -1.15 12.40 37.97
CA VAL A 554 -2.48 12.25 38.56
C VAL A 554 -2.48 11.25 39.70
N THR A 555 -3.36 11.46 40.67
CA THR A 555 -3.74 10.42 41.62
C THR A 555 -4.94 9.67 41.08
N PHE A 556 -4.84 8.36 40.94
CA PHE A 556 -5.98 7.48 40.65
C PHE A 556 -6.86 7.32 41.91
N LYS A 557 -8.17 7.40 41.74
CA LYS A 557 -9.19 7.44 42.80
C LYS A 557 -10.28 6.41 42.60
#